data_AF-A0A7J6VZX3-F1
#
_entry.id   AF-A0A7J6VZX3-F1
#
_cell.length_a   1.000
_cell.length_b   1.000
_cell.length_c   1.000
_cell.angle_alpha   90.00
_cell.angle_beta   90.00
_cell.angle_gamma   90.00
#
_symmetry.space_group_name_H-M   'P 1'
#
loop_
_entity.id
_entity.type
_entity.pdbx_description
1 polymer ?
#
loop_
_entity_poly.entity_id
_entity_poly.type
_entity_poly.pdbx_seq_one_letter_code
_entity_poly.pdbx_strand_id
1 'polypeptide(L)'
;LVENTLTDLEASKYVAIEDDMDLSPLNLGMIASYYYISYTTIERFSSLSNPKTKMNNLLEILSSASEYAQIPIRPGEEELIRTFNQPPETHFSRYTVKGNLAADQREVLLSASRLLQAMVDVISSSRLLSLALLTMEVIQMVTQGMWERDSMLLQLPHFTEELVKRCQDYPGKNIETVFDLVEI
;
A
#
# COMPACT_ATOMS: atom_id res chain seq x y z
N LEU A 1 -28.18 -19.58 3.46
CA LEU A 1 -26.84 -19.08 3.84
C LEU A 1 -25.89 -19.14 2.66
N VAL A 2 -25.68 -20.31 2.03
CA VAL A 2 -24.82 -20.47 0.85
C VAL A 2 -25.34 -19.69 -0.37
N GLU A 3 -26.64 -19.78 -0.68
CA GLU A 3 -27.24 -19.05 -1.80
C GLU A 3 -27.03 -17.53 -1.67
N ASN A 4 -27.36 -16.94 -0.51
CA ASN A 4 -27.13 -15.52 -0.26
C ASN A 4 -25.66 -15.11 -0.48
N THR A 5 -24.70 -15.90 0.01
CA THR A 5 -23.28 -15.59 -0.19
C THR A 5 -22.85 -15.73 -1.65
N LEU A 6 -23.42 -16.67 -2.40
CA LEU A 6 -23.15 -16.80 -3.82
C LEU A 6 -23.75 -15.64 -4.61
N THR A 7 -24.96 -15.22 -4.27
CA THR A 7 -25.59 -14.03 -4.85
C THR A 7 -24.76 -12.77 -4.58
N ASP A 8 -24.23 -12.59 -3.37
CA ASP A 8 -23.36 -11.46 -3.04
C ASP A 8 -22.03 -11.50 -3.82
N LEU A 9 -21.40 -12.67 -3.92
CA LEU A 9 -20.15 -12.87 -4.66
C LEU A 9 -20.34 -12.69 -6.17
N GLU A 10 -21.47 -13.12 -6.72
CA GLU A 10 -21.84 -12.91 -8.12
C GLU A 10 -22.10 -11.42 -8.40
N ALA A 11 -22.86 -10.74 -7.54
CA ALA A 11 -23.14 -9.32 -7.66
C ALA A 11 -21.86 -8.46 -7.67
N SER A 12 -20.88 -8.82 -6.84
CA SER A 12 -19.59 -8.13 -6.81
C SER A 12 -18.55 -8.69 -7.80
N LYS A 13 -18.96 -9.56 -8.75
CA LYS A 13 -18.13 -10.10 -9.85
C LYS A 13 -16.91 -10.91 -9.39
N TYR A 14 -17.04 -11.67 -8.31
CA TYR A 14 -16.01 -12.61 -7.82
C TYR A 14 -16.16 -14.01 -8.41
N VAL A 15 -17.39 -14.44 -8.66
CA VAL A 15 -17.74 -15.75 -9.21
C VAL A 15 -18.83 -15.53 -10.26
N ALA A 16 -18.83 -16.33 -11.32
CA ALA A 16 -19.95 -16.44 -12.24
C ALA A 16 -20.71 -17.74 -11.98
N ILE A 17 -22.03 -17.66 -11.99
CA ILE A 17 -22.91 -18.82 -11.86
C ILE A 17 -23.37 -19.21 -13.26
N GLU A 18 -23.00 -20.41 -13.69
CA GLU A 18 -23.35 -21.02 -14.98
C GLU A 18 -24.41 -22.10 -14.73
N ASP A 19 -25.47 -22.12 -15.55
CA ASP A 19 -26.54 -23.12 -15.50
C ASP A 19 -27.17 -23.35 -14.10
N ASP A 20 -27.25 -22.28 -13.28
CA ASP A 20 -27.77 -22.27 -11.91
C ASP A 20 -27.09 -23.24 -10.91
N MET A 21 -26.00 -23.91 -11.30
CA MET A 21 -25.29 -24.89 -10.44
C MET A 21 -23.77 -24.82 -10.53
N ASP A 22 -23.20 -24.45 -11.68
CA ASP A 22 -21.76 -24.43 -11.87
C ASP A 22 -21.17 -23.07 -11.49
N LEU A 23 -20.02 -23.08 -10.83
CA LEU A 23 -19.34 -21.87 -10.37
C LEU A 23 -17.98 -21.73 -11.06
N SER A 24 -17.76 -20.60 -11.72
CA SER A 24 -16.47 -20.26 -12.32
C SER A 24 -15.86 -19.03 -11.63
N PRO A 25 -14.58 -19.08 -11.19
CA PRO A 25 -13.95 -17.94 -10.52
C PRO A 25 -13.67 -16.82 -11.53
N LEU A 26 -14.04 -15.60 -11.16
CA LEU A 26 -13.69 -14.39 -11.91
C LEU A 26 -12.38 -13.79 -11.39
N ASN A 27 -11.84 -12.84 -12.13
CA ASN A 27 -10.54 -12.24 -11.85
C ASN A 27 -10.44 -11.61 -10.45
N LEU A 28 -11.47 -10.88 -9.99
CA LEU A 28 -11.50 -10.34 -8.63
C LEU A 28 -11.54 -11.45 -7.57
N GLY A 29 -12.26 -12.54 -7.84
CA GLY A 29 -12.27 -13.79 -7.07
C GLY A 29 -10.90 -14.41 -6.91
N MET A 30 -10.18 -14.54 -8.03
CA MET A 30 -8.84 -15.11 -8.05
C MET A 30 -7.85 -14.25 -7.27
N ILE A 31 -7.88 -12.93 -7.45
CA ILE A 31 -7.01 -11.99 -6.72
C ILE A 31 -7.30 -12.04 -5.21
N ALA A 32 -8.57 -11.96 -4.80
CA ALA A 32 -8.96 -12.01 -3.38
C ALA A 32 -8.47 -13.29 -2.69
N SER A 33 -8.67 -14.44 -3.35
CA SER A 33 -8.24 -15.75 -2.86
C SER A 33 -6.71 -15.86 -2.80
N TYR A 34 -6.01 -15.44 -3.86
CA TYR A 34 -4.55 -15.52 -3.96
C TYR A 34 -3.84 -14.71 -2.88
N TYR A 35 -4.32 -13.50 -2.61
CA TYR A 35 -3.72 -12.61 -1.61
C TYR A 35 -4.32 -12.74 -0.21
N TYR A 36 -5.30 -13.62 0.01
CA TYR A 36 -6.02 -13.73 1.30
C TYR A 36 -6.56 -12.38 1.79
N ILE A 37 -7.26 -11.67 0.90
CA ILE A 37 -7.85 -10.35 1.16
C ILE A 37 -9.37 -10.46 1.13
N SER A 38 -10.04 -9.72 2.02
CA SER A 38 -11.50 -9.67 2.05
C SER A 38 -12.07 -9.14 0.74
N TYR A 39 -13.15 -9.74 0.25
CA TYR A 39 -13.87 -9.26 -0.93
C TYR A 39 -14.35 -7.81 -0.76
N THR A 40 -14.67 -7.37 0.45
CA THR A 40 -15.02 -5.96 0.73
C THR A 40 -13.86 -5.00 0.44
N THR A 41 -12.62 -5.43 0.65
CA THR A 41 -11.42 -4.64 0.35
C THR A 41 -11.11 -4.62 -1.14
N ILE A 42 -11.20 -5.78 -1.82
CA ILE A 42 -11.02 -5.85 -3.28
C ILE A 42 -12.11 -5.05 -4.01
N GLU A 43 -13.34 -4.98 -3.50
CA GLU A 43 -14.40 -4.15 -4.06
C GLU A 43 -14.05 -2.66 -3.98
N ARG A 44 -13.49 -2.22 -2.84
CA ARG A 44 -12.96 -0.85 -2.71
C ARG A 44 -11.84 -0.59 -3.71
N PHE A 45 -10.92 -1.54 -3.90
CA PHE A 45 -9.86 -1.40 -4.90
C PHE A 45 -10.42 -1.37 -6.31
N SER A 46 -11.45 -2.16 -6.62
CA SER A 46 -12.11 -2.15 -7.93
C SER A 46 -12.86 -0.85 -8.24
N SER A 47 -13.19 -0.04 -7.21
CA SER A 47 -13.78 1.28 -7.42
C SER A 47 -12.80 2.31 -8.00
N LEU A 48 -11.49 2.01 -7.99
CA LEU A 48 -10.44 2.82 -8.61
C LEU A 48 -10.54 2.80 -10.14
N SER A 49 -11.36 3.70 -10.66
CA SER A 49 -11.61 3.85 -12.10
C SER A 49 -11.03 5.13 -12.69
N ASN A 50 -10.58 6.08 -11.85
CA ASN A 50 -10.08 7.37 -12.31
C ASN A 50 -8.56 7.32 -12.54
N PRO A 51 -8.07 7.46 -13.79
CA PRO A 51 -6.63 7.47 -14.08
C PRO A 51 -5.89 8.69 -13.50
N LYS A 52 -6.62 9.74 -13.09
CA LYS A 52 -6.07 10.95 -12.45
C LYS A 52 -6.05 10.87 -10.92
N THR A 53 -6.22 9.68 -10.36
CA THR A 53 -6.08 9.44 -8.92
C THR A 53 -4.68 9.80 -8.47
N LYS A 54 -4.58 10.50 -7.33
CA LYS A 54 -3.30 10.93 -6.75
C LYS A 54 -2.85 9.96 -5.65
N MET A 55 -1.57 10.06 -5.29
CA MET A 55 -0.94 9.27 -4.23
C MET A 55 -1.77 9.23 -2.94
N ASN A 56 -2.20 10.40 -2.45
CA ASN A 56 -2.97 10.51 -1.20
C ASN A 56 -4.28 9.70 -1.24
N ASN A 57 -4.95 9.65 -2.40
CA ASN A 57 -6.19 8.88 -2.54
C ASN A 57 -5.91 7.36 -2.51
N LEU A 58 -4.77 6.91 -3.04
CA LEU A 58 -4.37 5.50 -2.95
C LEU A 58 -4.09 5.10 -1.50
N LEU A 59 -3.37 5.95 -0.77
CA LEU A 59 -3.06 5.71 0.64
C LEU A 59 -4.35 5.76 1.50
N GLU A 60 -5.30 6.64 1.18
CA GLU A 60 -6.63 6.67 1.81
C GLU A 60 -7.39 5.37 1.58
N ILE A 61 -7.44 4.88 0.34
CA ILE A 61 -8.12 3.63 0.00
C ILE A 61 -7.44 2.45 0.69
N LEU A 62 -6.10 2.40 0.70
CA LEU A 62 -5.34 1.41 1.45
C LEU A 62 -5.71 1.46 2.93
N SER A 63 -5.72 2.64 3.55
CA SER A 63 -6.06 2.82 4.98
C SER A 63 -7.51 2.41 5.32
N SER A 64 -8.40 2.40 4.32
CA SER A 64 -9.78 1.95 4.46
C SER A 64 -9.99 0.44 4.30
N ALA A 65 -8.92 -0.33 4.12
CA ALA A 65 -8.97 -1.79 3.98
C ALA A 65 -9.61 -2.44 5.22
N SER A 66 -10.45 -3.45 4.97
CA SER A 66 -11.20 -4.15 6.04
C SER A 66 -10.27 -4.95 6.96
N GLU A 67 -9.07 -5.28 6.49
CA GLU A 67 -7.99 -5.93 7.22
C GLU A 67 -7.52 -5.11 8.41
N TYR A 68 -7.65 -3.77 8.35
CA TYR A 68 -7.25 -2.87 9.42
C TYR A 68 -8.34 -2.68 10.49
N ALA A 69 -9.55 -3.23 10.30
CA ALA A 69 -10.65 -3.08 11.25
C ALA A 69 -10.39 -3.75 12.61
N GLN A 70 -9.44 -4.68 12.69
CA GLN A 70 -9.07 -5.37 13.92
C GLN A 70 -8.07 -4.59 14.78
N ILE A 71 -7.49 -3.52 14.24
CA ILE A 71 -6.49 -2.71 14.96
C ILE A 71 -7.22 -1.93 16.05
N PRO A 72 -6.83 -2.09 17.33
CA PRO A 72 -7.53 -1.46 18.44
C PRO A 72 -7.30 0.05 18.47
N ILE A 73 -8.38 0.81 18.63
CA ILE A 73 -8.31 2.24 18.96
C ILE A 73 -8.31 2.36 20.47
N ARG A 74 -7.18 2.76 21.08
CA ARG A 74 -7.09 2.90 22.55
C ARG A 74 -7.38 4.33 22.98
N PRO A 75 -8.05 4.53 24.14
CA PRO A 75 -8.34 5.87 24.66
C PRO A 75 -7.07 6.69 24.87
N GLY A 76 -7.08 7.95 24.44
CA GLY A 76 -5.92 8.87 24.54
C GLY A 76 -4.90 8.76 23.41
N GLU A 77 -5.02 7.76 22.52
CA GLU A 77 -4.22 7.67 21.29
C GLU A 77 -4.90 8.40 20.11
N GLU A 78 -6.11 8.93 20.30
CA GLU A 78 -6.94 9.58 19.27
C GLU A 78 -6.26 10.79 18.63
N GLU A 79 -5.61 11.65 19.40
CA GLU A 79 -4.93 12.85 18.87
C GLU A 79 -3.66 12.48 18.07
N LEU A 80 -2.95 11.45 18.52
CA LEU A 80 -1.81 10.88 17.80
C LEU A 80 -2.29 10.25 16.50
N ILE A 81 -3.33 9.40 16.53
CA ILE A 81 -3.90 8.77 15.33
C ILE A 81 -4.39 9.82 14.32
N ARG A 82 -5.03 10.91 14.78
CA ARG A 82 -5.50 12.01 13.91
C ARG A 82 -4.37 12.85 13.33
N THR A 83 -3.26 12.98 14.04
CA THR A 83 -2.05 13.67 13.55
C THR A 83 -1.25 12.78 12.59
N PHE A 84 -1.23 11.48 12.88
CA PHE A 84 -0.54 10.43 12.14
C PHE A 84 -1.47 9.72 11.14
N ASN A 85 -2.42 10.47 10.57
CA ASN A 85 -3.66 10.03 9.90
C ASN A 85 -3.54 8.81 8.97
N GLN A 86 -2.37 8.37 8.56
CA GLN A 86 -2.16 7.06 7.97
C GLN A 86 -0.81 6.45 8.45
N PRO A 87 -0.80 5.22 9.01
CA PRO A 87 0.44 4.54 9.42
C PRO A 87 1.56 4.49 8.35
N PRO A 88 1.26 4.41 7.04
CA PRO A 88 2.27 4.59 5.99
C PRO A 88 2.99 5.95 6.04
N GLU A 89 2.31 7.05 6.33
CA GLU A 89 2.92 8.40 6.33
C GLU A 89 3.95 8.59 7.45
N THR A 90 3.68 8.02 8.62
CA THR A 90 4.65 8.01 9.74
C THR A 90 5.84 7.12 9.45
N HIS A 91 5.61 6.01 8.74
CA HIS A 91 6.66 5.11 8.29
C HIS A 91 7.58 5.80 7.27
N PHE A 92 7.00 6.50 6.29
CA PHE A 92 7.77 7.25 5.27
C PHE A 92 8.63 8.35 5.88
N SER A 93 8.16 8.96 6.97
CA SER A 93 8.90 10.02 7.67
C SER A 93 9.93 9.49 8.66
N ARG A 94 10.09 8.16 8.77
CA ARG A 94 10.98 7.45 9.71
C ARG A 94 10.83 7.91 11.17
N TYR A 95 9.65 8.37 11.54
CA TYR A 95 9.38 8.82 12.89
C TYR A 95 9.36 7.60 13.83
N THR A 96 10.12 7.67 14.93
CA THR A 96 10.16 6.56 15.89
C THR A 96 8.90 6.56 16.75
N VAL A 97 7.97 5.69 16.37
CA VAL A 97 6.78 5.38 17.17
C VAL A 97 7.19 4.44 18.31
N LYS A 98 6.60 4.60 19.51
CA LYS A 98 6.92 3.81 20.71
C LYS A 98 5.69 3.12 21.27
N GLY A 99 5.91 2.07 22.06
CA GLY A 99 4.86 1.37 22.80
C GLY A 99 3.86 0.66 21.88
N ASN A 100 2.57 0.77 22.18
CA ASN A 100 1.52 0.06 21.47
C ASN A 100 1.37 0.51 20.00
N LEU A 101 1.47 1.82 19.73
CA LEU A 101 1.40 2.33 18.35
C LEU A 101 2.51 1.75 17.45
N ALA A 102 3.66 1.40 18.02
CA ALA A 102 4.74 0.78 17.24
C ALA A 102 4.38 -0.65 16.82
N ALA A 103 3.68 -1.39 17.68
CA ALA A 103 3.14 -2.70 17.36
C ALA A 103 2.03 -2.59 16.31
N ASP A 104 1.11 -1.64 16.47
CA ASP A 104 0.02 -1.40 15.51
C ASP A 104 0.56 -0.98 14.13
N GLN A 105 1.56 -0.07 14.10
CA GLN A 105 2.22 0.33 12.86
C GLN A 105 2.87 -0.86 12.15
N ARG A 106 3.54 -1.75 12.91
CA ARG A 106 4.14 -2.96 12.35
C ARG A 106 3.07 -3.90 11.77
N GLU A 107 1.96 -4.07 12.46
CA GLU A 107 0.84 -4.89 11.97
C GLU A 107 0.29 -4.36 10.64
N VAL A 108 0.08 -3.04 10.55
CA VAL A 108 -0.35 -2.38 9.30
C VAL A 108 0.65 -2.65 8.17
N LEU A 109 1.95 -2.40 8.41
CA LEU A 109 2.99 -2.54 7.40
C LEU A 109 3.14 -3.98 6.88
N LEU A 110 2.94 -4.99 7.74
CA LEU A 110 3.00 -6.40 7.34
C LEU A 110 1.92 -6.75 6.30
N SER A 111 0.70 -6.24 6.47
CA SER A 111 -0.38 -6.43 5.49
C SER A 111 -0.34 -5.44 4.32
N ALA A 112 0.26 -4.26 4.48
CA ALA A 112 0.28 -3.21 3.47
C ALA A 112 0.91 -3.66 2.16
N SER A 113 2.03 -4.40 2.22
CA SER A 113 2.70 -4.93 1.01
C SER A 113 1.76 -5.83 0.20
N ARG A 114 1.07 -6.75 0.87
CA ARG A 114 0.11 -7.68 0.25
C ARG A 114 -1.11 -6.97 -0.31
N LEU A 115 -1.67 -6.02 0.44
CA LEU A 115 -2.80 -5.20 0.02
C LEU A 115 -2.48 -4.36 -1.22
N LEU A 116 -1.29 -3.75 -1.26
CA LEU A 116 -0.84 -2.96 -2.40
C LEU A 116 -0.56 -3.84 -3.64
N GLN A 117 0.02 -5.03 -3.48
CA GLN A 117 0.19 -5.98 -4.59
C GLN A 117 -1.17 -6.38 -5.20
N ALA A 118 -2.15 -6.70 -4.36
CA ALA A 118 -3.49 -6.98 -4.84
C ALA A 118 -4.15 -5.76 -5.53
N MET A 119 -3.91 -4.56 -4.99
CA MET A 119 -4.38 -3.31 -5.61
C MET A 119 -3.78 -3.13 -7.02
N VAL A 120 -2.48 -3.38 -7.19
CA VAL A 120 -1.81 -3.37 -8.52
C VAL A 120 -2.49 -4.34 -9.48
N ASP A 121 -2.77 -5.57 -9.05
CA ASP A 121 -3.38 -6.58 -9.92
C ASP A 121 -4.82 -6.21 -10.32
N VAL A 122 -5.61 -5.67 -9.39
CA VAL A 122 -6.96 -5.15 -9.68
C VAL A 122 -6.90 -3.99 -10.68
N ILE A 123 -5.98 -3.04 -10.49
CA ILE A 123 -5.81 -1.89 -11.39
C ILE A 123 -5.32 -2.35 -12.78
N SER A 124 -4.39 -3.31 -12.82
CA SER A 124 -3.82 -3.85 -14.07
C SER A 124 -4.90 -4.46 -14.96
N SER A 125 -5.91 -5.09 -14.33
CA SER A 125 -7.07 -5.68 -14.98
C SER A 125 -7.95 -4.64 -15.69
N SER A 126 -7.93 -3.39 -15.20
CA SER A 126 -8.63 -2.24 -15.78
C SER A 126 -7.80 -1.47 -16.83
N ARG A 127 -6.59 -1.95 -17.16
CA ARG A 127 -5.64 -1.34 -18.13
C ARG A 127 -5.25 0.11 -17.82
N LEU A 128 -5.29 0.52 -16.54
CA LEU A 128 -4.92 1.86 -16.09
C LEU A 128 -3.42 1.92 -15.74
N LEU A 129 -2.55 2.00 -16.77
CA LEU A 129 -1.09 1.95 -16.58
C LEU A 129 -0.57 3.02 -15.62
N SER A 130 -1.02 4.27 -15.74
CA SER A 130 -0.56 5.37 -14.87
C SER A 130 -0.86 5.10 -13.41
N LEU A 131 -2.03 4.51 -13.13
CA LEU A 131 -2.45 4.20 -11.78
C LEU A 131 -1.72 2.97 -11.22
N ALA A 132 -1.44 1.98 -12.07
CA ALA A 132 -0.64 0.83 -11.70
C ALA A 132 0.80 1.25 -11.32
N LEU A 133 1.43 2.11 -12.12
CA LEU A 133 2.76 2.66 -11.84
C LEU A 133 2.78 3.45 -10.53
N LEU A 134 1.80 4.34 -10.32
CA LEU A 134 1.66 5.08 -9.08
C LEU A 134 1.51 4.15 -7.86
N THR A 135 0.76 3.05 -8.01
CA THR A 135 0.60 2.06 -6.93
C THR A 135 1.90 1.29 -6.67
N MET A 136 2.69 1.01 -7.71
CA MET A 136 4.02 0.42 -7.57
C MET A 136 5.00 1.36 -6.86
N GLU A 137 4.94 2.66 -7.12
CA GLU A 137 5.69 3.67 -6.38
C GLU A 137 5.31 3.66 -4.89
N VAL A 138 4.01 3.54 -4.55
CA VAL A 138 3.57 3.34 -3.15
C VAL A 138 4.23 2.12 -2.52
N ILE A 139 4.26 0.98 -3.22
CA ILE A 139 4.90 -0.25 -2.72
C ILE A 139 6.37 -0.01 -2.39
N GLN A 140 7.08 0.72 -3.25
CA GLN A 140 8.48 1.06 -3.02
C GLN A 140 8.64 1.99 -1.81
N MET A 141 7.81 3.02 -1.68
CA MET A 141 7.82 3.91 -0.51
C MET A 141 7.55 3.15 0.80
N VAL A 142 6.60 2.20 0.81
CA VAL A 142 6.29 1.34 1.97
C VAL A 142 7.42 0.37 2.27
N THR A 143 8.11 -0.14 1.25
CA THR A 143 9.22 -1.07 1.45
C THR A 143 10.47 -0.35 1.98
N GLN A 144 10.74 0.86 1.48
CA GLN A 144 11.94 1.63 1.80
C GLN A 144 11.77 2.59 2.98
N GLY A 145 10.53 2.82 3.42
CA GLY A 145 10.20 3.77 4.49
C GLY A 145 10.69 5.18 4.16
N MET A 146 10.36 5.67 2.97
CA MET A 146 10.72 7.00 2.49
C MET A 146 9.67 7.52 1.50
N TRP A 147 9.57 8.84 1.37
CA TRP A 147 8.73 9.48 0.37
C TRP A 147 9.40 9.51 -1.01
N GLU A 148 8.61 9.60 -2.08
CA GLU A 148 9.08 9.79 -3.46
C GLU A 148 10.01 11.01 -3.63
N ARG A 149 9.76 12.07 -2.84
CA ARG A 149 10.53 13.32 -2.87
C ARG A 149 11.86 13.26 -2.10
N ASP A 150 12.08 12.19 -1.33
CA ASP A 150 13.27 12.05 -0.51
C ASP A 150 14.47 11.65 -1.38
N SER A 151 15.69 11.91 -0.90
CA SER A 151 16.89 11.50 -1.63
C SER A 151 16.94 9.98 -1.80
N MET A 152 17.21 9.51 -3.01
CA MET A 152 17.36 8.08 -3.31
C MET A 152 18.40 7.39 -2.42
N LEU A 153 19.40 8.13 -1.92
CA LEU A 153 20.45 7.59 -1.05
C LEU A 153 19.90 7.12 0.31
N LEU A 154 18.75 7.65 0.76
CA LEU A 154 18.13 7.26 2.03
C LEU A 154 17.59 5.82 2.01
N GLN A 155 17.46 5.21 0.84
CA GLN A 155 17.15 3.77 0.73
C GLN A 155 18.24 2.88 1.35
N LEU A 156 19.47 3.39 1.44
CA LEU A 156 20.59 2.64 1.99
C LEU A 156 20.50 2.56 3.53
N PRO A 157 20.76 1.38 4.13
CA PRO A 157 20.84 1.27 5.58
C PRO A 157 21.84 2.25 6.17
N HIS A 158 21.46 2.89 7.29
CA HIS A 158 22.28 3.86 8.04
C HIS A 158 22.61 5.18 7.32
N PHE A 159 22.07 5.43 6.11
CA PHE A 159 22.15 6.76 5.50
C PHE A 159 21.22 7.74 6.23
N THR A 160 21.80 8.85 6.70
CA THR A 160 21.08 9.96 7.33
C THR A 160 21.07 11.17 6.39
N GLU A 161 20.16 12.11 6.65
CA GLU A 161 20.11 13.40 5.94
C GLU A 161 21.46 14.15 5.95
N GLU A 162 22.26 13.98 7.02
CA GLU A 162 23.60 14.57 7.08
C GLU A 162 24.57 13.91 6.10
N LEU A 163 24.53 12.58 5.96
CA LEU A 163 25.36 11.86 5.00
C LEU A 163 24.94 12.17 3.56
N VAL A 164 23.64 12.30 3.29
CA VAL A 164 23.12 12.74 1.98
C VAL A 164 23.70 14.10 1.59
N LYS A 165 23.67 15.08 2.51
CA LYS A 165 24.26 16.40 2.24
C LYS A 165 25.75 16.33 1.96
N ARG A 166 26.50 15.53 2.72
CA ARG A 166 27.94 15.32 2.47
C ARG A 166 28.23 14.67 1.11
N CYS A 167 27.36 13.77 0.65
CA CYS A 167 27.45 13.15 -0.68
C CYS A 167 27.16 14.17 -1.79
N GLN A 168 26.17 15.02 -1.62
CA GLN A 168 25.83 16.09 -2.57
C GLN A 168 26.93 17.16 -2.65
N ASP A 169 27.54 17.49 -1.51
CA ASP A 169 28.63 18.46 -1.41
C ASP A 169 30.01 17.86 -1.74
N TYR A 170 30.08 16.61 -2.20
CA TYR A 170 31.35 15.93 -2.42
C TYR A 170 32.16 16.60 -3.54
N PRO A 171 33.40 17.02 -3.28
CA PRO A 171 34.18 17.79 -4.25
C PRO A 171 34.57 16.92 -5.45
N GLY A 172 34.13 17.34 -6.64
CA GLY A 172 34.51 16.74 -7.93
C GLY A 172 33.48 15.79 -8.53
N LYS A 173 32.50 15.30 -7.76
CA LYS A 173 31.35 14.53 -8.27
C LYS A 173 30.17 14.70 -7.31
N ASN A 174 29.07 15.26 -7.79
CA ASN A 174 27.82 15.28 -7.02
C ASN A 174 27.24 13.86 -7.01
N ILE A 175 27.04 13.31 -5.82
CA ILE A 175 26.53 11.96 -5.62
C ILE A 175 25.04 12.09 -5.28
N GLU A 176 24.17 11.78 -6.25
CA GLU A 176 22.71 11.87 -6.08
C GLU A 176 22.05 10.49 -6.06
N THR A 177 22.66 9.52 -6.74
CA THR A 177 22.12 8.17 -6.91
C THR A 177 22.99 7.11 -6.25
N VAL A 178 22.41 5.93 -6.03
CA VAL A 178 23.16 4.77 -5.53
C VAL A 178 24.23 4.32 -6.52
N PHE A 179 24.03 4.56 -7.83
CA PHE A 179 25.03 4.24 -8.85
C PHE A 179 26.26 5.13 -8.75
N ASP A 180 26.07 6.41 -8.42
CA ASP A 180 27.18 7.34 -8.23
C ASP A 180 28.12 6.88 -7.13
N LEU A 181 27.59 6.27 -6.06
CA LEU A 181 28.36 5.70 -4.94
C LEU A 181 29.19 4.47 -5.34
N VAL A 182 28.73 3.67 -6.30
CA VAL A 182 29.45 2.48 -6.77
C VAL A 182 30.66 2.86 -7.64
N GLU A 183 30.61 4.04 -8.24
CA GLU A 183 31.64 4.57 -9.13
C GLU A 183 32.67 5.49 -8.43
N ILE A 184 32.63 5.60 -7.10
CA ILE A 184 33.64 6.31 -6.29
C ILE A 184 34.82 5.38 -6.02
#